data_AF-A0A645EKI3-F1
#
_entry.id   AF-A0A645EKI3-F1
#
_cell.length_a   1.000
_cell.length_b   1.000
_cell.length_c   1.000
_cell.angle_alpha   90.00
_cell.angle_beta   90.00
_cell.angle_gamma   90.00
#
_symmetry.space_group_name_H-M   'P 1'
#
loop_
_entity.id
_entity.type
_entity.pdbx_description
1 polymer ?
#
loop_
_entity_poly.entity_id
_entity_poly.type
_entity_poly.pdbx_seq_one_letter_code
_entity_poly.pdbx_strand_id
1 'polypeptide(L)'
;MLDIDMPGMSGIELAMRLRDIRRDIIIVFITAHPRFAVEAFQMKADYMVFKPFDRDDIQDVLERARLLHTRQKKRVEFHTFGNFEMLVDGNPVRFVSAKAKELMALCVFYEGRNVGIYDIIEHLCEGSENKTAENTGYRRTIKELTDTLKACNAEEIFVRERGSCRLRRELVSCDYYDFWSGKADAISRFDGRFMSDYAWAESAIYRMCEKKGLS
;
A
#
# COMPACT_ATOMS: atom_id res chain seq x y z
N MET A 1 -8.50 -19.91 7.15
CA MET A 1 -8.29 -20.99 8.14
C MET A 1 -7.95 -22.25 7.37
N LEU A 2 -7.01 -23.06 7.84
CA LEU A 2 -6.51 -24.27 7.15
C LEU A 2 -6.55 -25.47 8.10
N ASP A 3 -7.00 -26.62 7.62
CA ASP A 3 -6.81 -27.88 8.35
C ASP A 3 -5.36 -28.34 8.19
N ILE A 4 -4.75 -28.84 9.25
CA ILE A 4 -3.40 -29.43 9.17
C ILE A 4 -3.48 -30.77 8.44
N ASP A 5 -4.51 -31.57 8.74
CA ASP A 5 -4.69 -32.92 8.21
C ASP A 5 -5.49 -32.86 6.90
N MET A 6 -4.82 -32.46 5.82
CA MET A 6 -5.39 -32.45 4.47
C MET A 6 -4.79 -33.57 3.60
N PRO A 7 -5.60 -34.25 2.78
CA PRO A 7 -5.10 -35.23 1.83
C PRO A 7 -4.25 -34.56 0.74
N GLY A 8 -3.11 -35.19 0.41
CA GLY A 8 -2.18 -34.70 -0.61
C GLY A 8 -1.13 -33.75 -0.05
N MET A 9 -1.52 -32.52 0.29
CA MET A 9 -0.62 -31.50 0.85
C MET A 9 -1.10 -31.11 2.25
N SER A 10 -0.20 -31.08 3.23
CA SER A 10 -0.55 -30.67 4.58
C SER A 10 -0.92 -29.19 4.64
N GLY A 11 -1.73 -28.79 5.62
CA GLY A 11 -2.04 -27.36 5.86
C GLY A 11 -0.79 -26.53 6.09
N ILE A 12 0.23 -27.14 6.70
CA ILE A 12 1.51 -26.50 7.00
C ILE A 12 2.27 -26.19 5.70
N GLU A 13 2.38 -27.16 4.80
CA GLU A 13 3.04 -26.95 3.51
C GLU A 13 2.29 -25.91 2.66
N LEU A 14 0.95 -25.96 2.66
CA LEU A 14 0.15 -24.95 1.97
C LEU A 14 0.37 -23.55 2.57
N ALA A 15 0.42 -23.42 3.90
CA ALA A 15 0.67 -22.15 4.56
C ALA A 15 2.04 -21.55 4.21
N MET A 16 3.08 -22.38 4.04
CA MET A 16 4.39 -21.93 3.57
C MET A 16 4.29 -21.31 2.18
N ARG A 17 3.69 -22.03 1.23
CA ARG A 17 3.51 -21.55 -0.15
C ARG A 17 2.69 -20.26 -0.19
N LEU A 18 1.64 -20.17 0.64
CA LEU A 18 0.84 -18.95 0.74
C LEU A 18 1.65 -17.77 1.29
N ARG A 19 2.57 -17.99 2.23
CA ARG A 19 3.43 -16.92 2.77
C ARG A 19 4.53 -16.49 1.81
N ASP A 20 4.99 -17.39 0.94
CA ASP A 20 5.90 -17.03 -0.15
C ASP A 20 5.23 -16.09 -1.15
N ILE A 21 3.93 -16.29 -1.40
CA ILE A 21 3.11 -15.42 -2.26
C ILE A 21 2.73 -14.12 -1.54
N ARG A 22 2.31 -14.22 -0.27
CA ARG A 22 1.77 -13.12 0.52
C ARG A 22 2.26 -13.19 1.97
N ARG A 23 3.32 -12.45 2.27
CA ARG A 23 3.97 -12.45 3.59
C ARG A 23 3.09 -11.96 4.74
N ASP A 24 2.08 -11.11 4.48
CA ASP A 24 1.15 -10.56 5.46
C ASP A 24 -0.13 -11.40 5.63
N ILE A 25 -0.22 -12.59 5.01
CA ILE A 25 -1.40 -13.44 5.16
C ILE A 25 -1.50 -13.98 6.58
N ILE A 26 -2.68 -13.84 7.19
CA ILE A 26 -2.98 -14.37 8.52
C ILE A 26 -3.41 -15.82 8.38
N ILE A 27 -2.62 -16.72 8.95
CA ILE A 27 -2.85 -18.16 8.92
C ILE A 27 -3.38 -18.62 10.27
N VAL A 28 -4.57 -19.23 10.22
CA VAL A 28 -5.20 -19.89 11.37
C VAL A 28 -5.26 -21.37 11.07
N PHE A 29 -4.59 -22.20 11.88
CA PHE A 29 -4.66 -23.65 11.76
C PHE A 29 -5.81 -24.25 12.55
N ILE A 30 -6.35 -25.34 12.03
CA ILE A 30 -7.36 -26.17 12.69
C ILE A 30 -6.81 -27.60 12.72
N THR A 31 -6.84 -28.28 13.87
CA THR A 31 -6.40 -29.68 13.95
C THR A 31 -7.08 -30.45 15.07
N ALA A 32 -7.24 -31.77 14.92
CA ALA A 32 -7.63 -32.68 16.00
C ALA A 32 -6.43 -33.24 16.78
N HIS A 33 -5.20 -32.85 16.42
CA HIS A 33 -3.97 -33.48 16.87
C HIS A 33 -3.03 -32.47 17.55
N PRO A 34 -3.02 -32.41 18.91
CA PRO A 34 -2.18 -31.49 19.67
C PRO A 34 -0.68 -31.56 19.36
N ARG A 35 -0.19 -32.71 18.89
CA ARG A 35 1.22 -32.91 18.51
C ARG A 35 1.72 -31.92 17.44
N PHE A 36 0.83 -31.42 16.57
CA PHE A 36 1.21 -30.46 15.53
C PHE A 36 1.30 -29.02 16.04
N ALA A 37 0.94 -28.77 17.30
CA ALA A 37 1.06 -27.45 17.91
C ALA A 37 2.49 -26.91 17.83
N VAL A 38 3.47 -27.75 18.17
CA VAL A 38 4.90 -27.37 18.19
C VAL A 38 5.37 -26.98 16.79
N GLU A 39 4.97 -27.75 15.78
CA GLU A 39 5.31 -27.48 14.38
C GLU A 39 4.63 -26.19 13.89
N ALA A 40 3.35 -26.01 14.17
CA ALA A 40 2.62 -24.78 13.86
C ALA A 40 3.24 -23.54 14.52
N PHE A 41 3.71 -23.65 15.76
CA PHE A 41 4.43 -22.59 16.46
C PHE A 41 5.78 -22.26 15.80
N GLN A 42 6.59 -23.27 15.45
CA GLN A 42 7.85 -23.07 14.72
C GLN A 42 7.63 -22.37 13.39
N MET A 43 6.52 -22.67 12.74
CA MET A 43 6.09 -22.06 11.49
C MET A 43 5.43 -20.69 11.67
N LYS A 44 5.46 -20.11 12.88
CA LYS A 44 4.88 -18.80 13.20
C LYS A 44 3.40 -18.69 12.80
N ALA A 45 2.60 -19.74 12.98
CA ALA A 45 1.15 -19.63 12.77
C ALA A 45 0.58 -18.46 13.60
N ASP A 46 -0.34 -17.69 13.02
CA ASP A 46 -0.90 -16.53 13.71
C ASP A 46 -1.86 -16.98 14.83
N TYR A 47 -2.68 -18.00 14.54
CA TYR A 47 -3.56 -18.65 15.51
C TYR A 47 -3.73 -20.14 15.21
N MET A 48 -4.23 -20.88 16.21
CA MET A 48 -4.57 -22.29 16.08
C MET A 48 -5.83 -22.61 16.90
N VAL A 49 -6.68 -23.48 16.36
CA VAL A 49 -7.92 -23.97 16.97
C VAL A 49 -7.89 -25.50 16.97
N PHE A 50 -8.29 -26.12 18.08
CA PHE A 50 -8.34 -27.57 18.22
C PHE A 50 -9.75 -28.12 18.02
N LYS A 51 -9.86 -29.27 17.37
CA LYS A 51 -11.12 -30.03 17.29
C LYS A 51 -11.30 -30.88 18.56
N PRO A 52 -12.54 -31.02 19.07
CA PRO A 52 -13.74 -30.30 18.65
C PRO A 52 -13.70 -28.83 19.12
N PHE A 53 -14.22 -27.93 18.30
CA PHE A 53 -14.40 -26.51 18.62
C PHE A 53 -15.88 -26.17 18.50
N ASP A 54 -16.33 -25.16 19.24
CA ASP A 54 -17.67 -24.61 19.12
C ASP A 54 -17.69 -23.32 18.29
N ARG A 55 -18.84 -22.66 18.27
CA ARG A 55 -19.02 -21.40 17.53
C ARG A 55 -18.23 -20.26 18.17
N ASP A 56 -18.11 -20.26 19.49
CA ASP A 56 -17.49 -19.18 20.25
C ASP A 56 -15.96 -19.23 20.06
N ASP A 57 -15.37 -20.44 20.05
CA ASP A 57 -13.97 -20.66 19.69
C ASP A 57 -13.61 -20.06 18.32
N ILE A 58 -14.46 -20.29 17.32
CA ILE A 58 -14.26 -19.78 15.96
C ILE A 58 -14.45 -18.27 15.91
N GLN A 59 -15.47 -17.73 16.59
CA GLN A 59 -15.69 -16.29 16.65
C GLN A 59 -14.50 -15.56 17.28
N ASP A 60 -13.98 -16.07 18.40
CA ASP A 60 -12.81 -15.53 19.08
C ASP A 60 -11.58 -15.46 18.16
N VAL A 61 -11.31 -16.55 17.44
CA VAL A 61 -10.14 -16.61 16.56
C VAL A 61 -10.31 -15.73 15.33
N LEU A 62 -11.52 -15.65 14.76
CA LEU A 62 -11.81 -14.74 13.66
C LEU A 62 -11.70 -13.27 14.07
N GLU A 63 -12.18 -12.91 15.26
CA GLU A 63 -12.06 -11.54 15.77
C GLU A 63 -10.59 -11.16 16.00
N ARG A 64 -9.81 -12.06 16.60
CA ARG A 64 -8.36 -11.87 16.77
C ARG A 64 -7.64 -11.74 15.42
N ALA A 65 -7.97 -12.57 14.44
CA ALA A 65 -7.44 -12.48 13.07
C ALA A 65 -7.83 -11.14 12.42
N ARG A 66 -9.07 -10.68 12.60
CA ARG A 66 -9.52 -9.37 12.11
C ARG A 66 -8.76 -8.21 12.74
N LEU A 67 -8.51 -8.27 14.05
CA LEU A 67 -7.71 -7.27 14.77
C LEU A 67 -6.26 -7.24 14.29
N LEU A 68 -5.64 -8.41 14.07
CA LEU A 68 -4.30 -8.48 13.46
C LEU A 68 -4.29 -7.88 12.05
N HIS A 69 -5.29 -8.20 11.22
CA HIS A 69 -5.39 -7.64 9.88
C HIS A 69 -5.51 -6.12 9.91
N THR A 70 -6.35 -5.60 10.82
CA THR A 70 -6.55 -4.16 11.01
C THR A 70 -5.26 -3.47 11.49
N ARG A 71 -4.49 -4.11 12.38
CA ARG A 71 -3.16 -3.61 12.82
C ARG A 71 -2.12 -3.61 11.71
N GLN A 72 -2.20 -4.57 10.78
CA GLN A 72 -1.32 -4.64 9.62
C GLN A 72 -1.74 -3.65 8.53
N LYS A 73 -3.03 -3.25 8.47
CA LYS A 73 -3.50 -2.27 7.50
C LYS A 73 -2.95 -0.90 7.84
N LYS A 74 -2.18 -0.35 6.91
CA LYS A 74 -1.70 1.01 7.02
C LYS A 74 -2.88 1.97 6.84
N ARG A 75 -2.95 2.99 7.68
CA ARG A 75 -4.04 3.98 7.67
C ARG A 75 -4.13 4.74 6.36
N VAL A 76 -2.98 5.01 5.75
CA VAL A 76 -2.87 5.76 4.51
C VAL A 76 -2.73 4.81 3.33
N GLU A 77 -3.65 4.91 2.39
CA GLU A 77 -3.71 4.09 1.19
C GLU A 77 -3.67 4.99 -0.04
N PHE A 78 -2.82 4.63 -1.01
CA PHE A 78 -2.79 5.26 -2.32
C PHE A 78 -3.31 4.30 -3.38
N HIS A 79 -4.28 4.77 -4.17
CA HIS A 79 -4.71 4.10 -5.39
C HIS A 79 -4.16 4.89 -6.56
N THR A 80 -3.44 4.19 -7.43
CA THR A 80 -2.68 4.80 -8.53
C THR A 80 -3.05 4.21 -9.87
N PHE A 81 -3.77 3.08 -9.90
CA PHE A 81 -4.33 2.57 -11.15
C PHE A 81 -5.56 3.37 -11.55
N GLY A 82 -5.61 3.85 -12.79
CA GLY A 82 -6.56 4.89 -13.20
C GLY A 82 -6.17 6.25 -12.64
N ASN A 83 -7.10 6.93 -11.97
CA ASN A 83 -6.85 8.24 -11.38
C ASN A 83 -6.18 8.13 -10.02
N PHE A 84 -5.45 9.17 -9.61
CA PHE A 84 -4.78 9.15 -8.31
C PHE A 84 -5.77 9.42 -7.19
N GLU A 85 -5.82 8.54 -6.19
CA GLU A 85 -6.60 8.73 -4.97
C GLU A 85 -5.76 8.45 -3.73
N MET A 86 -6.00 9.24 -2.69
CA MET A 86 -5.44 9.02 -1.35
C MET A 86 -6.61 8.82 -0.40
N LEU A 87 -6.52 7.77 0.41
CA LEU A 87 -7.47 7.48 1.47
C LEU A 87 -6.76 7.50 2.82
N VAL A 88 -7.46 7.98 3.85
CA VAL A 88 -7.04 7.86 5.25
C VAL A 88 -8.16 7.19 6.01
N ASP A 89 -7.84 6.08 6.66
CA ASP A 89 -8.80 5.24 7.39
C ASP A 89 -10.00 4.83 6.50
N GLY A 90 -9.72 4.54 5.22
CA GLY A 90 -10.72 4.17 4.21
C GLY A 90 -11.56 5.32 3.64
N ASN A 91 -11.30 6.58 4.03
CA ASN A 91 -12.04 7.74 3.52
C ASN A 91 -11.21 8.55 2.52
N PRO A 92 -11.76 8.95 1.36
CA PRO A 92 -11.06 9.79 0.38
C PRO A 92 -10.63 11.14 0.97
N VAL A 93 -9.36 11.50 0.76
CA VAL A 93 -8.79 12.79 1.19
C VAL A 93 -9.15 13.88 0.19
N ARG A 94 -9.69 15.00 0.70
CA ARG A 94 -9.91 16.22 -0.08
C ARG A 94 -8.68 17.12 0.01
N PHE A 95 -7.96 17.24 -1.08
CA PHE A 95 -6.82 18.16 -1.18
C PHE A 95 -7.29 19.60 -1.32
N VAL A 96 -6.57 20.53 -0.68
CA VAL A 96 -6.84 21.97 -0.79
C VAL A 96 -6.69 22.47 -2.23
N SER A 97 -5.80 21.85 -3.02
CA SER A 97 -5.59 22.21 -4.43
C SER A 97 -5.19 21.00 -5.28
N ALA A 98 -5.45 21.09 -6.60
CA ALA A 98 -4.97 20.11 -7.58
C ALA A 98 -3.43 20.01 -7.57
N LYS A 99 -2.76 21.16 -7.60
CA LYS A 99 -1.54 21.52 -6.84
C LYS A 99 -1.00 20.43 -5.90
N ALA A 100 -1.58 20.43 -4.70
CA ALA A 100 -1.15 19.61 -3.59
C ALA A 100 -1.38 18.11 -3.86
N LYS A 101 -2.48 17.76 -4.55
CA LYS A 101 -2.78 16.37 -4.94
C LYS A 101 -1.72 15.82 -5.89
N GLU A 102 -1.34 16.59 -6.90
CA GLU A 102 -0.31 16.25 -7.87
C GLU A 102 1.07 16.10 -7.20
N LEU A 103 1.44 17.01 -6.29
CA LEU A 103 2.68 16.88 -5.52
C LEU A 103 2.71 15.57 -4.70
N MET A 104 1.58 15.18 -4.09
CA MET A 104 1.50 13.93 -3.37
C MET A 104 1.67 12.73 -4.30
N ALA A 105 1.03 12.74 -5.46
CA ALA A 105 1.18 11.71 -6.49
C ALA A 105 2.64 11.60 -6.97
N LEU A 106 3.31 12.73 -7.19
CA LEU A 106 4.72 12.77 -7.58
C LEU A 106 5.63 12.16 -6.50
N CYS A 107 5.38 12.45 -5.22
CA CYS A 107 6.11 11.81 -4.12
C CYS A 107 5.84 10.29 -4.04
N VAL A 108 4.64 9.82 -4.40
CA VAL A 108 4.34 8.38 -4.53
C VAL A 108 5.14 7.79 -5.69
N PHE A 109 5.17 8.46 -6.84
CA PHE A 109 5.91 8.02 -8.02
C PHE A 109 7.42 7.90 -7.79
N TYR A 110 7.99 8.73 -6.92
CA TYR A 110 9.41 8.68 -6.57
C TYR A 110 9.76 7.56 -5.59
N GLU A 111 8.78 6.78 -5.10
CA GLU A 111 8.97 5.57 -4.29
C GLU A 111 9.78 5.80 -3.00
N GLY A 112 9.63 6.99 -2.41
CA GLY A 112 10.35 7.41 -1.20
C GLY A 112 11.71 8.06 -1.44
N ARG A 113 12.14 8.19 -2.71
CA ARG A 113 13.25 9.07 -3.08
C ARG A 113 12.86 10.54 -2.90
N ASN A 114 13.86 11.40 -2.80
CA ASN A 114 13.67 12.85 -2.72
C ASN A 114 13.14 13.40 -4.03
N VAL A 115 12.04 14.15 -3.96
CA VAL A 115 11.55 15.02 -5.02
C VAL A 115 12.15 16.40 -4.80
N GLY A 116 13.07 16.81 -5.68
CA GLY A 116 13.76 18.09 -5.57
C GLY A 116 12.89 19.25 -6.03
N ILE A 117 13.25 20.46 -5.61
CA ILE A 117 12.57 21.69 -6.04
C ILE A 117 12.42 21.79 -7.56
N TYR A 118 13.45 21.40 -8.32
CA TYR A 118 13.43 21.45 -9.77
C TYR A 118 12.43 20.44 -10.36
N ASP A 119 12.39 19.21 -9.85
CA ASP A 119 11.38 18.22 -10.24
C ASP A 119 9.97 18.76 -9.94
N ILE A 120 9.76 19.36 -8.76
CA ILE A 120 8.47 19.93 -8.37
C ILE A 120 8.09 21.05 -9.35
N ILE A 121 9.01 21.96 -9.68
CA ILE A 121 8.72 23.05 -10.61
C ILE A 121 8.41 22.50 -12.00
N GLU A 122 9.24 21.60 -12.52
CA GLU A 122 9.06 21.00 -13.85
C GLU A 122 7.69 20.34 -13.99
N HIS A 123 7.34 19.46 -13.06
CA HIS A 123 6.11 18.66 -13.15
C HIS A 123 4.85 19.48 -12.82
N LEU A 124 4.95 20.46 -11.91
CA LEU A 124 3.77 21.24 -11.49
C LEU A 124 3.55 22.52 -12.33
N CYS A 125 4.54 23.01 -13.08
CA CYS A 125 4.43 24.26 -13.84
C CYS A 125 4.02 24.10 -15.32
N GLU A 126 3.92 22.87 -15.83
CA GLU A 126 3.34 22.63 -17.16
C GLU A 126 1.84 23.04 -17.16
N GLY A 127 1.55 24.25 -17.65
CA GLY A 127 0.20 24.77 -17.80
C GLY A 127 -0.02 26.26 -17.48
N SER A 128 0.97 26.99 -16.95
CA SER A 128 0.85 28.44 -16.72
C SER A 128 1.79 29.24 -17.62
N GLU A 129 1.23 30.01 -18.58
CA GLU A 129 1.97 30.83 -19.56
C GLU A 129 2.78 32.01 -18.96
N ASN A 130 2.80 32.19 -17.62
CA ASN A 130 3.49 33.30 -16.97
C ASN A 130 4.74 32.86 -16.19
N LYS A 131 5.89 32.93 -16.86
CA LYS A 131 7.25 32.58 -16.38
C LYS A 131 7.88 33.57 -15.38
N THR A 132 7.11 34.47 -14.76
CA THR A 132 7.66 35.52 -13.87
C THR A 132 7.24 35.40 -12.41
N ALA A 133 6.34 34.47 -12.06
CA ALA A 133 5.92 34.17 -10.68
C ALA A 133 6.63 32.93 -10.06
N GLU A 134 7.81 32.59 -10.59
CA GLU A 134 8.39 31.23 -10.62
C GLU A 134 9.01 30.68 -9.31
N ASN A 135 8.98 31.37 -8.17
CA ASN A 135 9.62 30.87 -6.94
C ASN A 135 8.72 30.70 -5.71
N THR A 136 7.45 31.12 -5.78
CA THR A 136 6.52 31.05 -4.63
C THR A 136 5.49 29.93 -4.77
N GLY A 137 5.20 29.49 -6.01
CA GLY A 137 4.19 28.46 -6.31
C GLY A 137 4.46 27.13 -5.60
N TYR A 138 5.66 26.58 -5.75
CA TYR A 138 6.01 25.29 -5.13
C TYR A 138 5.96 25.34 -3.59
N ARG A 139 6.39 26.45 -2.98
CA ARG A 139 6.34 26.64 -1.52
C ARG A 139 4.90 26.63 -1.02
N ARG A 140 4.01 27.29 -1.75
CA ARG A 140 2.57 27.27 -1.47
C ARG A 140 2.01 25.85 -1.61
N THR A 141 2.34 25.14 -2.68
CA THR A 141 1.88 23.76 -2.88
C THR A 141 2.35 22.83 -1.76
N ILE A 142 3.62 22.90 -1.36
CA ILE A 142 4.15 22.11 -0.23
C ILE A 142 3.40 22.44 1.06
N LYS A 143 3.09 23.72 1.29
CA LYS A 143 2.31 24.16 2.45
C LYS A 143 0.88 23.59 2.41
N GLU A 144 0.18 23.74 1.29
CA GLU A 144 -1.19 23.22 1.10
C GLU A 144 -1.25 21.69 1.26
N LEU A 145 -0.26 20.96 0.76
CA LEU A 145 -0.13 19.53 1.00
C LEU A 145 0.08 19.24 2.49
N THR A 146 1.00 19.94 3.13
CA THR A 146 1.27 19.77 4.57
C THR A 146 0.03 20.04 5.42
N ASP A 147 -0.74 21.09 5.09
CA ASP A 147 -1.97 21.45 5.80
C ASP A 147 -3.08 20.40 5.54
N THR A 148 -3.16 19.86 4.32
CA THR A 148 -4.06 18.73 3.99
C THR A 148 -3.74 17.50 4.85
N LEU A 149 -2.46 17.12 4.94
CA LEU A 149 -2.03 15.94 5.71
C LEU A 149 -2.25 16.11 7.22
N LYS A 150 -2.02 17.32 7.75
CA LYS A 150 -2.36 17.63 9.14
C LYS A 150 -3.85 17.52 9.42
N ALA A 151 -4.69 17.98 8.49
CA ALA A 151 -6.14 17.93 8.67
C ALA A 151 -6.69 16.49 8.74
N CYS A 152 -5.98 15.51 8.18
CA CYS A 152 -6.33 14.09 8.27
C CYS A 152 -5.42 13.28 9.22
N ASN A 153 -4.57 13.94 10.02
CA ASN A 153 -3.61 13.30 10.94
C ASN A 153 -2.72 12.25 10.22
N ALA A 154 -2.10 12.66 9.13
CA ALA A 154 -1.23 11.84 8.29
C ALA A 154 0.10 12.54 7.93
N GLU A 155 0.48 13.61 8.65
CA GLU A 155 1.70 14.38 8.39
C GLU A 155 2.99 13.55 8.50
N GLU A 156 2.97 12.44 9.24
CA GLU A 156 4.12 11.57 9.46
C GLU A 156 4.61 10.89 8.17
N ILE A 157 3.75 10.77 7.16
CA ILE A 157 4.11 10.15 5.88
C ILE A 157 4.97 11.08 5.02
N PHE A 158 5.00 12.39 5.32
CA PHE A 158 5.61 13.39 4.45
C PHE A 158 6.78 14.08 5.14
N VAL A 159 7.98 13.91 4.59
CA VAL A 159 9.19 14.54 5.11
C VAL A 159 9.56 15.71 4.24
N ARG A 160 9.81 16.85 4.88
CA ARG A 160 10.32 18.06 4.25
C ARG A 160 11.78 18.24 4.60
N GLU A 161 12.60 18.43 3.58
CA GLU A 161 14.01 18.74 3.70
C GLU A 161 14.31 20.06 2.99
N ARG A 162 15.51 20.60 3.16
CA ARG A 162 15.88 21.87 2.53
C ARG A 162 15.95 21.67 1.00
N GLY A 163 14.94 22.18 0.29
CA GLY A 163 14.89 22.13 -1.17
C GLY A 163 14.32 20.83 -1.75
N SER A 164 13.74 19.96 -0.92
CA SER A 164 13.13 18.71 -1.35
C SER A 164 12.01 18.26 -0.41
N CYS A 165 11.25 17.28 -0.86
CA CYS A 165 10.34 16.52 -0.03
C CYS A 165 10.31 15.05 -0.44
N ARG A 166 9.85 14.17 0.45
CA ARG A 166 9.69 12.74 0.16
C ARG A 166 8.57 12.11 0.96
N LEU A 167 8.10 10.98 0.45
CA LEU A 167 7.15 10.10 1.12
C LEU A 167 7.89 9.02 1.94
N ARG A 168 7.45 8.77 3.17
CA ARG A 168 7.84 7.60 3.96
C ARG A 168 7.02 6.39 3.49
N ARG A 169 7.50 5.72 2.44
CA ARG A 169 6.80 4.56 1.84
C ARG A 169 6.50 3.44 2.86
N GLU A 170 7.28 3.33 3.93
CA GLU A 170 7.09 2.38 5.01
C GLU A 170 5.79 2.61 5.79
N LEU A 171 5.23 3.82 5.77
CA LEU A 171 4.01 4.19 6.51
C LEU A 171 2.72 4.09 5.70
N VAL A 172 2.81 3.80 4.39
CA VAL A 172 1.64 3.80 3.49
C VAL A 172 1.47 2.49 2.70
N SER A 173 0.25 2.15 2.32
CA SER A 173 -0.03 1.12 1.30
C SER A 173 -0.24 1.79 -0.05
N CYS A 174 0.11 1.09 -1.14
CA CYS A 174 0.02 1.63 -2.49
C CYS A 174 -0.03 0.47 -3.49
N ASP A 175 -1.04 0.47 -4.36
CA ASP A 175 -1.20 -0.54 -5.42
C ASP A 175 0.00 -0.56 -6.40
N TYR A 176 0.61 0.60 -6.69
CA TYR A 176 1.85 0.70 -7.46
C TYR A 176 3.04 -0.01 -6.80
N TYR A 177 3.22 0.17 -5.50
CA TYR A 177 4.32 -0.50 -4.78
C TYR A 177 4.08 -2.00 -4.69
N ASP A 178 2.83 -2.40 -4.46
CA ASP A 178 2.42 -3.79 -4.42
C ASP A 178 2.65 -4.48 -5.78
N PHE A 179 2.35 -3.80 -6.88
CA PHE A 179 2.66 -4.24 -8.24
C PHE A 179 4.16 -4.47 -8.45
N TRP A 180 5.00 -3.49 -8.09
CA TRP A 180 6.45 -3.65 -8.23
C TRP A 180 7.04 -4.70 -7.29
N SER A 181 6.40 -4.98 -6.16
CA SER A 181 6.78 -6.09 -5.27
C SER A 181 6.36 -7.48 -5.77
N GLY A 182 5.53 -7.57 -6.82
CA GLY A 182 5.09 -8.84 -7.40
C GLY A 182 3.82 -9.42 -6.78
N LYS A 183 3.02 -8.64 -6.05
CA LYS A 183 1.76 -9.15 -5.49
C LYS A 183 0.78 -9.48 -6.61
N ALA A 184 0.34 -10.74 -6.67
CA ALA A 184 -0.55 -11.25 -7.72
C ALA A 184 -1.86 -10.44 -7.87
N ASP A 185 -2.48 -10.04 -6.75
CA ASP A 185 -3.70 -9.20 -6.79
C ASP A 185 -3.44 -7.85 -7.47
N ALA A 186 -2.33 -7.18 -7.14
CA ALA A 186 -1.98 -5.90 -7.74
C ALA A 186 -1.65 -6.03 -9.24
N ILE A 187 -0.92 -7.07 -9.63
CA ILE A 187 -0.64 -7.38 -11.05
C ILE A 187 -1.94 -7.62 -11.81
N SER A 188 -2.85 -8.41 -11.25
CA SER A 188 -4.15 -8.70 -11.86
C SER A 188 -4.98 -7.43 -12.05
N ARG A 189 -5.06 -6.58 -11.01
CA ARG A 189 -5.83 -5.33 -11.00
C ARG A 189 -5.31 -4.24 -11.93
N PHE A 190 -4.02 -4.22 -12.27
CA PHE A 190 -3.47 -3.23 -13.18
C PHE A 190 -4.05 -3.39 -14.60
N ASP A 191 -4.81 -2.41 -15.08
CA ASP A 191 -5.55 -2.49 -16.35
C ASP A 191 -4.90 -1.69 -17.50
N GLY A 192 -3.66 -1.26 -17.32
CA GLY A 192 -2.94 -0.40 -18.27
C GLY A 192 -3.11 1.10 -18.00
N ARG A 193 -3.89 1.50 -16.99
CA ARG A 193 -4.02 2.90 -16.57
C ARG A 193 -3.24 3.15 -15.29
N PHE A 194 -2.45 4.22 -15.27
CA PHE A 194 -1.65 4.62 -14.12
C PHE A 194 -1.62 6.14 -14.01
N MET A 195 -2.09 6.66 -12.87
CA MET A 195 -2.19 8.08 -12.53
C MET A 195 -2.60 8.96 -13.72
N SER A 196 -3.73 8.61 -14.36
CA SER A 196 -4.21 9.20 -15.61
C SER A 196 -4.50 10.70 -15.55
N ASP A 197 -4.55 11.28 -14.35
CA ASP A 197 -4.65 12.73 -14.14
C ASP A 197 -3.35 13.47 -14.52
N TYR A 198 -2.21 12.78 -14.68
CA TYR A 198 -0.89 13.39 -14.82
C TYR A 198 -0.09 12.84 -16.01
N ALA A 199 0.26 13.71 -16.95
CA ALA A 199 0.97 13.33 -18.19
C ALA A 199 2.35 12.69 -17.92
N TRP A 200 3.06 13.14 -16.88
CA TRP A 200 4.38 12.59 -16.54
C TRP A 200 4.35 11.10 -16.16
N ALA A 201 3.18 10.58 -15.74
CA ALA A 201 3.00 9.19 -15.35
C ALA A 201 2.95 8.22 -16.56
N GLU A 202 2.64 8.72 -17.76
CA GLU A 202 2.52 7.90 -18.97
C GLU A 202 3.81 7.12 -19.28
N SER A 203 4.96 7.74 -19.01
CA SER A 203 6.29 7.14 -19.19
C SER A 203 6.51 5.85 -18.40
N ALA A 204 5.75 5.64 -17.32
CA ALA A 204 5.84 4.44 -16.49
C ALA A 204 4.97 3.28 -17.01
N ILE A 205 3.89 3.58 -17.76
CA ILE A 205 2.91 2.59 -18.21
C ILE A 205 3.57 1.48 -19.02
N TYR A 206 4.47 1.83 -19.94
CA TYR A 206 5.19 0.85 -20.77
C TYR A 206 5.89 -0.22 -19.93
N ARG A 207 6.67 0.21 -18.93
CA ARG A 207 7.41 -0.71 -18.04
C ARG A 207 6.48 -1.55 -17.17
N MET A 208 5.34 -0.99 -16.76
CA MET A 208 4.33 -1.74 -16.02
C MET A 208 3.65 -2.80 -16.90
N CYS A 209 3.29 -2.47 -18.13
CA CYS A 209 2.73 -3.44 -19.08
C CYS A 209 3.70 -4.59 -19.38
N GLU A 210 4.99 -4.27 -19.58
CA GLU A 210 6.04 -5.28 -19.79
C GLU A 210 6.14 -6.23 -18.58
N LYS A 211 6.20 -5.70 -17.36
CA LYS A 211 6.24 -6.52 -16.13
C LYS A 211 5.02 -7.43 -15.99
N LYS A 212 3.82 -6.92 -16.28
CA LYS A 212 2.59 -7.72 -16.22
C LYS A 212 2.60 -8.87 -17.23
N GLY A 213 3.15 -8.65 -18.43
CA GLY A 213 3.30 -9.71 -19.44
C GLY A 213 4.31 -10.81 -19.06
N LEU A 214 5.21 -10.53 -18.13
CA LEU A 214 6.24 -11.46 -17.63
C LEU A 214 5.82 -12.24 -16.37
N SER A 215 4.69 -11.89 -15.75
CA SER A 215 4.21 -12.43 -14.47
C SER A 215 3.08 -13.42 -14.67
#